data_AF-A0A8R1HY06-F1
#
_entry.id   AF-A0A8R1HY06-F1
#
_cell.length_a   1.000
_cell.length_b   1.000
_cell.length_c   1.000
_cell.angle_alpha   90.00
_cell.angle_beta   90.00
_cell.angle_gamma   90.00
#
_symmetry.space_group_name_H-M   'P 1'
#
loop_
_entity.id
_entity.type
_entity.pdbx_description
1 polymer ?
#
loop_
_entity_poly.entity_id
_entity_poly.type
_entity_poly.pdbx_seq_one_letter_code
_entity_poly.pdbx_strand_id
1 'polypeptide(L)'
;MFSRLKQKVKEKTGRAQATSIPADVETSITYFKSLGTRAKELHKCLNDLSEVCKWHKKANFLGPIENLGRLSEKVDMKPFEEATQIRIATEEETLRGLSLEVDKFKAYAQNEGKAQTDSINLVNRTRLNMDVAIGNLASNDTDANKIRVDTTTKEFEAACQKMRDLQNSINQVETNHSQWLEAVSNQMKITFKKTGKMEPTSKAEKSVAKSLIK
;
A
#
# COMPACT_ATOMS: atom_id res chain seq x y z
N MET A 1 47.18 15.20 30.53
CA MET A 1 46.53 14.03 29.86
C MET A 1 45.06 13.80 30.27
N PHE A 2 44.35 14.75 30.88
CA PHE A 2 42.94 14.57 31.30
C PHE A 2 41.88 15.07 30.29
N SER A 3 42.27 15.71 29.18
CA SER A 3 41.31 16.24 28.19
C SER A 3 40.73 15.16 27.25
N ARG A 4 41.53 14.14 26.89
CA ARG A 4 41.09 13.06 25.99
C ARG A 4 40.08 12.10 26.64
N LEU A 5 40.07 11.96 27.96
CA LEU A 5 39.12 11.10 28.67
C LEU A 5 37.73 11.73 28.74
N LYS A 6 37.64 13.05 29.01
CA LYS A 6 36.36 13.79 28.96
C LYS A 6 35.79 13.87 27.54
N GLN A 7 36.63 13.95 26.52
CA GLN A 7 36.20 13.98 25.12
C GLN A 7 35.61 12.63 24.67
N LYS A 8 36.22 11.49 25.04
CA LYS A 8 35.66 10.16 24.72
C LYS A 8 34.33 9.86 25.43
N VAL A 9 34.12 10.40 26.63
CA VAL A 9 32.81 10.28 27.31
C VAL A 9 31.78 11.12 26.58
N LYS A 10 32.09 12.39 26.25
CA LYS A 10 31.17 13.26 25.50
C LYS A 10 30.88 12.77 24.06
N GLU A 11 31.80 12.06 23.41
CA GLU A 11 31.56 11.44 22.09
C GLU A 11 30.73 10.15 22.17
N LYS A 12 30.76 9.42 23.30
CA LYS A 12 29.91 8.23 23.52
C LYS A 12 28.56 8.53 24.19
N THR A 13 28.45 9.64 24.91
CA THR A 13 27.22 10.06 25.63
C THR A 13 26.65 11.39 25.12
N GLY A 14 27.18 11.94 24.04
CA GLY A 14 26.81 13.26 23.50
C GLY A 14 25.52 13.30 22.69
N ARG A 15 24.87 12.14 22.50
CA ARG A 15 23.44 12.14 22.28
C ARG A 15 22.80 12.18 23.67
N ALA A 16 22.06 13.25 23.96
CA ALA A 16 21.02 13.19 24.99
C ALA A 16 20.37 11.81 24.87
N GLN A 17 20.28 11.08 25.98
CA GLN A 17 19.74 9.72 26.02
C GLN A 17 18.41 9.76 25.28
N ALA A 18 18.40 9.30 24.02
CA ALA A 18 17.31 9.61 23.10
C ALA A 18 16.06 9.03 23.71
N THR A 19 15.05 9.86 23.95
CA THR A 19 13.88 9.38 24.67
C THR A 19 13.27 8.24 23.87
N SER A 20 13.13 7.08 24.50
CA SER A 20 12.62 5.89 23.85
C SER A 20 11.16 6.13 23.47
N ILE A 21 10.81 5.83 22.23
CA ILE A 21 9.40 5.75 21.84
C ILE A 21 8.78 4.60 22.66
N PRO A 22 7.57 4.77 23.22
CA PRO A 22 6.87 3.67 23.89
C PRO A 22 6.81 2.42 22.99
N ALA A 23 7.08 1.24 23.55
CA ALA A 23 7.24 0.00 22.78
C ALA A 23 5.99 -0.38 21.97
N ASP A 24 4.80 -0.06 22.51
CA ASP A 24 3.52 -0.21 21.83
C ASP A 24 3.44 0.69 20.58
N VAL A 25 3.83 1.95 20.70
CA VAL A 25 3.86 2.93 19.60
C VAL A 25 4.91 2.56 18.54
N GLU A 26 6.07 2.06 18.97
CA GLU A 26 7.12 1.58 18.06
C GLU A 26 6.68 0.36 17.26
N THR A 27 5.91 -0.53 17.90
CA THR A 27 5.25 -1.66 17.24
C THR A 27 4.26 -1.17 16.18
N SER A 28 3.42 -0.17 16.49
CA SER A 28 2.50 0.41 15.51
C SER A 28 3.25 1.06 14.35
N ILE A 29 4.31 1.85 14.61
CA ILE A 29 5.13 2.48 13.56
C ILE A 29 5.71 1.42 12.61
N THR A 30 6.26 0.34 13.18
CA THR A 30 6.84 -0.76 12.41
C THR A 30 5.77 -1.44 11.55
N TYR A 31 4.61 -1.71 12.14
CA TYR A 31 3.48 -2.26 11.43
C TYR A 31 3.05 -1.37 10.25
N PHE A 32 2.81 -0.08 10.45
CA PHE A 32 2.36 0.81 9.37
C PHE A 32 3.41 1.00 8.26
N LYS A 33 4.71 0.99 8.59
CA LYS A 33 5.77 0.98 7.57
C LYS A 33 5.70 -0.27 6.69
N SER A 34 5.43 -1.42 7.29
CA SER A 34 5.25 -2.69 6.56
C SER A 34 3.96 -2.68 5.72
N LEU A 35 2.85 -2.17 6.26
CA LEU A 35 1.57 -2.04 5.58
C LEU A 35 1.70 -1.13 4.36
N GLY A 36 2.39 0.00 4.49
CA GLY A 36 2.65 0.91 3.37
C GLY A 36 3.43 0.25 2.22
N THR A 37 4.32 -0.70 2.53
CA THR A 37 5.06 -1.46 1.51
C THR A 37 4.14 -2.47 0.81
N ARG A 38 3.39 -3.27 1.59
CA ARG A 38 2.39 -4.22 1.06
C ARG A 38 1.34 -3.51 0.20
N ALA A 39 0.88 -2.33 0.65
CA ALA A 39 -0.08 -1.53 -0.09
C ALA A 39 0.47 -1.02 -1.43
N LYS A 40 1.74 -0.61 -1.49
CA LYS A 40 2.40 -0.23 -2.75
C LYS A 40 2.56 -1.41 -3.71
N GLU A 41 2.90 -2.58 -3.20
CA GLU A 41 3.00 -3.80 -4.01
C GLU A 41 1.64 -4.20 -4.59
N LEU A 42 0.58 -4.15 -3.77
CA LEU A 42 -0.77 -4.40 -4.24
C LEU A 42 -1.20 -3.36 -5.29
N HIS A 43 -0.92 -2.07 -5.07
CA HIS A 43 -1.16 -1.02 -6.06
C HIS A 43 -0.49 -1.34 -7.40
N LYS A 44 0.76 -1.82 -7.36
CA LYS A 44 1.52 -2.16 -8.57
C LYS A 44 0.85 -3.31 -9.32
N CYS A 45 0.52 -4.41 -8.64
CA CYS A 45 -0.18 -5.54 -9.25
C CYS A 45 -1.52 -5.13 -9.87
N LEU A 46 -2.26 -4.25 -9.18
CA LEU A 46 -3.53 -3.69 -9.65
C LEU A 46 -3.36 -2.76 -10.87
N ASN A 47 -2.28 -1.97 -10.91
CA ASN A 47 -1.95 -1.15 -12.07
C ASN A 47 -1.57 -2.00 -13.30
N ASP A 48 -0.80 -3.07 -13.10
CA ASP A 48 -0.43 -4.00 -14.17
C ASP A 48 -1.70 -4.64 -14.77
N LEU A 49 -2.70 -4.94 -13.95
CA LEU A 49 -4.01 -5.40 -14.42
C LEU A 49 -4.78 -4.34 -15.21
N SER A 50 -4.73 -3.07 -14.79
CA SER A 50 -5.32 -1.96 -15.56
C SER A 50 -4.70 -1.80 -16.95
N GLU A 51 -3.38 -1.99 -17.07
CA GLU A 51 -2.69 -1.97 -18.36
C GLU A 51 -3.08 -3.15 -19.25
N VAL A 52 -3.29 -4.34 -18.67
CA VAL A 52 -3.88 -5.49 -19.40
C VAL A 52 -5.27 -5.11 -19.93
N CYS A 53 -6.10 -4.41 -19.16
CA CYS A 53 -7.41 -3.93 -19.64
C CYS A 53 -7.27 -3.02 -20.88
N LYS A 54 -6.31 -2.09 -20.87
CA LYS A 54 -6.07 -1.16 -21.99
C LYS A 54 -5.55 -1.89 -23.23
N TRP A 55 -4.65 -2.86 -23.04
CA TRP A 55 -4.14 -3.68 -24.13
C TRP A 55 -5.27 -4.48 -24.80
N HIS A 56 -6.14 -5.08 -23.98
CA HIS A 56 -7.25 -5.87 -24.47
C HIS A 56 -8.21 -5.06 -25.36
N LYS A 57 -8.55 -3.83 -24.95
CA LYS A 57 -9.36 -2.89 -25.75
C LYS A 57 -8.71 -2.50 -27.09
N LYS A 58 -7.38 -2.47 -27.15
CA LYS A 58 -6.63 -2.09 -28.37
C LYS A 58 -6.41 -3.25 -29.34
N ALA A 59 -6.52 -4.49 -28.88
CA ALA A 59 -6.09 -5.65 -29.65
C ALA A 59 -7.02 -6.02 -30.83
N ASN A 60 -8.21 -5.41 -30.95
CA ASN A 60 -9.14 -5.54 -32.09
C ASN A 60 -9.23 -6.97 -32.68
N PHE A 61 -9.63 -7.93 -31.85
CA PHE A 61 -9.64 -9.35 -32.23
C PHE A 61 -10.68 -9.71 -33.31
N LEU A 62 -11.66 -8.84 -33.57
CA LEU A 62 -12.72 -9.05 -34.57
C LEU A 62 -12.27 -8.72 -35.99
N GLY A 63 -11.51 -7.65 -36.19
CA GLY A 63 -11.10 -7.20 -37.53
C GLY A 63 -10.40 -8.28 -38.39
N PRO A 64 -9.46 -9.07 -37.86
CA PRO A 64 -8.85 -10.17 -38.61
C PRO A 64 -9.82 -11.30 -38.96
N ILE A 65 -10.81 -11.60 -38.11
CA ILE A 65 -11.81 -12.67 -38.31
C ILE A 65 -12.82 -12.24 -39.39
N GLU A 66 -13.32 -11.00 -39.29
CA GLU A 66 -14.21 -10.41 -40.31
C GLU A 66 -13.54 -10.33 -41.68
N ASN A 67 -12.25 -10.00 -41.73
CA ASN A 67 -11.47 -9.98 -42.97
C ASN A 67 -11.27 -11.38 -43.57
N LEU A 68 -11.08 -12.41 -42.73
CA LEU A 68 -11.02 -13.80 -43.17
C LEU A 68 -12.37 -14.28 -43.70
N GLY A 69 -13.48 -13.95 -43.03
CA GLY A 69 -14.83 -14.27 -43.50
C GLY A 69 -15.16 -13.64 -44.86
N ARG A 70 -14.65 -12.43 -45.13
CA ARG A 70 -14.78 -11.77 -46.45
C ARG A 70 -13.95 -12.43 -47.55
N LEU A 71 -12.82 -13.06 -47.20
CA LEU A 71 -11.90 -13.69 -48.14
C LEU A 71 -12.23 -15.18 -48.39
N SER A 72 -12.93 -15.84 -47.47
CA SER A 72 -13.25 -17.26 -47.60
C SER A 72 -14.69 -17.49 -48.06
N GLU A 73 -14.90 -17.79 -49.35
CA GLU A 73 -16.22 -18.20 -49.88
C GLU A 73 -16.66 -19.60 -49.40
N LYS A 74 -15.78 -20.37 -48.74
CA LYS A 74 -16.00 -21.79 -48.39
C LYS A 74 -16.05 -22.10 -46.90
N VAL A 75 -15.79 -21.12 -46.04
CA VAL A 75 -15.73 -21.34 -44.59
C VAL A 75 -16.70 -20.37 -43.92
N ASP A 76 -17.71 -20.93 -43.24
CA ASP A 76 -18.59 -20.13 -42.39
C ASP A 76 -17.82 -19.67 -41.15
N MET A 77 -17.46 -18.40 -41.14
CA MET A 77 -16.71 -17.76 -40.04
C MET A 77 -17.63 -17.24 -38.93
N LYS A 78 -18.95 -17.27 -39.12
CA LYS A 78 -19.93 -16.71 -38.19
C LYS A 78 -19.86 -17.33 -36.78
N PRO A 79 -19.67 -18.66 -36.60
CA PRO A 79 -19.48 -19.23 -35.27
C PRO A 79 -18.22 -18.72 -34.55
N PHE A 80 -17.16 -18.38 -35.29
CA PHE A 80 -15.92 -17.83 -34.73
C PHE A 80 -16.06 -16.36 -34.36
N GLU A 81 -16.80 -15.58 -35.16
CA GLU A 81 -17.18 -14.20 -34.83
C GLU A 81 -18.02 -14.15 -33.56
N GLU A 82 -19.06 -14.98 -33.46
CA GLU A 82 -19.94 -15.09 -32.29
C GLU A 82 -19.17 -15.52 -31.03
N ALA A 83 -18.33 -16.55 -31.12
CA ALA A 83 -17.47 -16.99 -30.00
C ALA A 83 -16.50 -15.89 -29.56
N THR A 84 -15.95 -15.12 -30.51
CA THR A 84 -15.03 -14.02 -30.22
C THR A 84 -15.77 -12.84 -29.56
N GLN A 85 -16.97 -12.50 -30.01
CA GLN A 85 -17.80 -11.46 -29.38
C GLN A 85 -18.19 -11.83 -27.94
N ILE A 86 -18.63 -13.07 -27.70
CA ILE A 86 -18.95 -13.55 -26.35
C ILE A 86 -17.73 -13.47 -25.43
N ARG A 87 -16.56 -13.85 -25.96
CA ARG A 87 -15.31 -13.79 -25.21
C ARG A 87 -14.92 -12.34 -24.87
N ILE A 88 -14.97 -11.42 -25.85
CA ILE A 88 -14.67 -10.00 -25.63
C ILE A 88 -15.63 -9.40 -24.59
N ALA A 89 -16.94 -9.66 -24.71
CA ALA A 89 -17.93 -9.13 -23.77
C ALA A 89 -17.68 -9.62 -22.33
N THR A 90 -17.28 -10.89 -22.18
CA THR A 90 -16.94 -11.50 -20.88
C THR A 90 -15.65 -10.91 -20.30
N GLU A 91 -14.63 -10.72 -21.14
CA GLU A 91 -13.37 -10.08 -20.76
C GLU A 91 -13.62 -8.61 -20.38
N GLU A 92 -14.44 -7.85 -21.10
CA GLU A 92 -14.79 -6.46 -20.76
C GLU A 92 -15.55 -6.31 -19.44
N GLU A 93 -16.53 -7.18 -19.17
CA GLU A 93 -17.27 -7.19 -17.90
C GLU A 93 -16.34 -7.46 -16.72
N THR A 94 -15.45 -8.45 -16.88
CA THR A 94 -14.40 -8.77 -15.90
C THR A 94 -13.53 -7.56 -15.62
N LEU A 95 -12.98 -6.95 -16.67
CA LEU A 95 -12.01 -5.87 -16.56
C LEU A 95 -12.65 -4.63 -15.90
N ARG A 96 -13.95 -4.42 -16.12
CA ARG A 96 -14.74 -3.38 -15.43
C ARG A 96 -14.88 -3.65 -13.93
N GLY A 97 -15.21 -4.89 -13.55
CA GLY A 97 -15.30 -5.30 -12.15
C GLY A 97 -13.96 -5.15 -11.43
N LEU A 98 -12.87 -5.58 -12.07
CA LEU A 98 -11.51 -5.37 -11.56
C LEU A 98 -11.17 -3.89 -11.41
N SER A 99 -11.45 -3.05 -12.42
CA SER A 99 -11.15 -1.61 -12.37
C SER A 99 -11.82 -0.91 -11.17
N LEU A 100 -13.07 -1.27 -10.85
CA LEU A 100 -13.78 -0.69 -9.71
C LEU A 100 -13.12 -1.04 -8.36
N GLU A 101 -12.61 -2.27 -8.21
CA GLU A 101 -11.87 -2.66 -7.02
C GLU A 101 -10.49 -1.98 -6.94
N VAL A 102 -9.83 -1.77 -8.09
CA VAL A 102 -8.56 -1.01 -8.16
C VAL A 102 -8.75 0.43 -7.67
N ASP A 103 -9.83 1.10 -8.06
CA ASP A 103 -10.08 2.50 -7.71
C ASP A 103 -10.33 2.69 -6.20
N LYS A 104 -11.04 1.75 -5.55
CA LYS A 104 -11.20 1.73 -4.08
C LYS A 104 -9.86 1.66 -3.37
N PHE A 105 -8.95 0.83 -3.88
CA PHE A 105 -7.61 0.67 -3.31
C PHE A 105 -6.76 1.93 -3.44
N LYS A 106 -6.83 2.59 -4.61
CA LYS A 106 -6.13 3.87 -4.84
C LYS A 106 -6.61 4.97 -3.89
N ALA A 107 -7.92 5.08 -3.67
CA ALA A 107 -8.49 6.02 -2.72
C ALA A 107 -8.03 5.74 -1.28
N TYR A 108 -8.02 4.46 -0.89
CA TYR A 108 -7.52 4.02 0.41
C TYR A 108 -6.04 4.40 0.63
N ALA A 109 -5.17 4.06 -0.33
CA ALA A 109 -3.74 4.33 -0.25
C ALA A 109 -3.42 5.84 -0.17
N GLN A 110 -4.19 6.69 -0.87
CA GLN A 110 -4.01 8.14 -0.85
C GLN A 110 -4.47 8.78 0.46
N ASN A 111 -5.59 8.33 1.02
CA ASN A 111 -6.20 8.96 2.18
C ASN A 111 -5.62 8.42 3.49
N GLU A 112 -5.64 7.11 3.70
CA GLU A 112 -5.20 6.51 4.96
C GLU A 112 -3.68 6.40 5.06
N GLY A 113 -3.00 6.07 3.96
CA GLY A 113 -1.54 6.00 3.91
C GLY A 113 -0.88 7.35 4.24
N LYS A 114 -1.52 8.46 3.85
CA LYS A 114 -1.07 9.81 4.21
C LYS A 114 -1.25 10.08 5.70
N ALA A 115 -2.42 9.79 6.27
CA ALA A 115 -2.68 9.98 7.70
C ALA A 115 -1.70 9.19 8.58
N GLN A 116 -1.39 7.94 8.20
CA GLN A 116 -0.39 7.10 8.87
C GLN A 116 1.01 7.72 8.80
N THR A 117 1.42 8.16 7.61
CA THR A 117 2.73 8.80 7.40
C THR A 117 2.87 10.10 8.20
N ASP A 118 1.83 10.94 8.19
CA ASP A 118 1.79 12.19 8.92
C ASP A 118 1.87 11.95 10.44
N SER A 119 1.22 10.90 10.95
CA SER A 119 1.29 10.53 12.37
C SER A 119 2.69 10.04 12.77
N ILE A 120 3.33 9.19 11.96
CA ILE A 120 4.71 8.74 12.18
C ILE A 120 5.67 9.94 12.21
N ASN A 121 5.52 10.86 11.27
CA ASN A 121 6.33 12.08 11.20
C ASN A 121 6.10 12.98 12.42
N LEU A 122 4.85 13.09 12.88
CA LEU A 122 4.50 13.86 14.06
C LEU A 122 5.19 13.30 15.31
N VAL A 123 5.11 11.99 15.55
CA VAL A 123 5.78 11.30 16.69
C VAL A 123 7.28 11.53 16.66
N ASN A 124 7.93 11.36 15.49
CA ASN A 124 9.36 11.58 15.37
C ASN A 124 9.76 13.03 15.64
N ARG A 125 8.97 13.99 15.15
CA ARG A 125 9.21 15.41 15.34
C ARG A 125 9.05 15.83 16.80
N THR A 126 7.94 15.45 17.44
CA THR A 126 7.68 15.82 18.84
C THR A 126 8.67 15.16 19.79
N ARG A 127 9.11 13.92 19.50
CA ARG A 127 10.21 13.27 20.23
C ARG A 127 11.50 14.09 20.17
N LEU A 128 11.91 14.51 18.97
CA LEU A 128 13.13 15.31 18.80
C LEU A 128 13.03 16.66 19.51
N ASN A 129 11.86 17.31 19.46
CA ASN A 129 11.63 18.56 20.17
C ASN A 129 11.76 18.39 21.70
N MET A 130 11.22 17.29 22.24
CA MET A 130 11.34 16.95 23.66
C MET A 130 12.79 16.65 24.04
N ASP A 131 13.53 15.86 23.24
CA ASP A 131 14.96 15.58 23.47
C ASP A 131 15.79 16.88 23.50
N VAL A 132 15.49 17.82 22.60
CA VAL A 132 16.14 19.15 22.57
C VAL A 132 15.77 19.98 23.80
N ALA A 133 14.50 19.99 24.22
CA ALA A 133 14.05 20.71 25.41
C ALA A 133 14.71 20.17 26.68
N ILE A 134 14.80 18.84 26.83
CA ILE A 134 15.51 18.17 27.92
C ILE A 134 16.99 18.55 27.91
N GLY A 135 17.64 18.53 26.74
CA GLY A 135 19.04 18.95 26.60
C GLY A 135 19.29 20.39 27.01
N ASN A 136 18.36 21.30 26.67
CA ASN A 136 18.44 22.71 27.06
C ASN A 136 18.24 22.92 28.57
N LEU A 137 17.28 22.21 29.18
CA LEU A 137 17.06 22.23 30.62
C LEU A 137 18.29 21.72 31.39
N ALA A 138 18.87 20.60 30.94
CA ALA A 138 20.08 20.04 31.54
C ALA A 138 21.30 20.97 31.42
N SER A 139 21.34 21.81 30.39
CA SER A 139 22.43 22.77 30.16
C SER A 139 22.22 24.10 30.90
N ASN A 140 20.97 24.50 31.12
CA ASN A 140 20.61 25.75 31.79
C ASN A 140 19.24 25.62 32.47
N ASP A 141 19.25 25.44 33.78
CA ASP A 141 18.03 25.23 34.56
C ASP A 141 17.30 26.57 34.83
N THR A 142 16.26 26.83 34.03
CA THR A 142 15.42 28.03 34.13
C THR A 142 13.95 27.64 34.06
N ASP A 143 13.08 28.44 34.68
CA ASP A 143 11.63 28.18 34.67
C ASP A 143 11.06 28.16 33.24
N ALA A 144 11.60 28.98 32.34
CA ALA A 144 11.25 28.95 30.93
C ALA A 144 11.58 27.60 30.26
N ASN A 145 12.73 27.00 30.61
CA ASN A 145 13.11 25.68 30.08
C ASN A 145 12.26 24.56 30.70
N LYS A 146 11.86 24.66 31.97
CA LYS A 146 10.93 23.70 32.61
C LYS A 146 9.57 23.69 31.90
N ILE A 147 8.98 24.87 31.70
CA ILE A 147 7.71 25.02 30.96
C ILE A 147 7.82 24.46 29.54
N ARG A 148 8.96 24.68 28.88
CA ARG A 148 9.20 24.15 27.52
C ARG A 148 9.26 22.63 27.50
N VAL A 149 9.96 22.00 28.46
CA VAL A 149 9.98 20.55 28.62
C VAL A 149 8.56 20.02 28.82
N ASP A 150 7.81 20.55 29.78
CA ASP A 150 6.43 20.12 30.06
C ASP A 150 5.52 20.22 28.84
N THR A 151 5.66 21.29 28.06
CA THR A 151 4.90 21.50 26.82
C THR A 151 5.26 20.44 25.77
N THR A 152 6.55 20.25 25.50
CA THR A 152 7.01 19.28 24.50
C THR A 152 6.71 17.83 24.89
N THR A 153 6.70 17.52 26.19
CA THR A 153 6.31 16.20 26.71
C THR A 153 4.83 15.94 26.43
N LYS A 154 3.94 16.90 26.73
CA LYS A 154 2.50 16.78 26.43
C LYS A 154 2.24 16.62 24.93
N GLU A 155 2.95 17.36 24.09
CA GLU A 155 2.85 17.23 22.62
C GLU A 155 3.32 15.85 22.13
N PHE A 156 4.37 15.30 22.73
CA PHE A 156 4.85 13.96 22.40
C PHE A 156 3.87 12.87 22.84
N GLU A 157 3.30 12.98 24.04
CA GLU A 157 2.27 12.05 24.54
C GLU A 157 1.00 12.10 23.68
N ALA A 158 0.55 13.30 23.29
CA ALA A 158 -0.59 13.45 22.38
C ALA A 158 -0.32 12.82 21.00
N ALA A 159 0.89 12.97 20.46
CA ALA A 159 1.29 12.31 19.22
C ALA A 159 1.30 10.78 19.35
N CYS A 160 1.79 10.25 20.48
CA CYS A 160 1.76 8.83 20.79
C CYS A 160 0.31 8.30 20.89
N GLN A 161 -0.58 9.05 21.53
CA GLN A 161 -1.99 8.66 21.64
C GLN A 161 -2.67 8.59 20.27
N LYS A 162 -2.43 9.58 19.40
CA LYS A 162 -2.94 9.57 18.03
C LYS A 162 -2.47 8.33 17.24
N MET A 163 -1.25 7.87 17.51
CA MET A 163 -0.71 6.66 16.90
C MET A 163 -1.42 5.39 17.40
N ARG A 164 -1.78 5.32 18.69
CA ARG A 164 -2.57 4.22 19.26
C ARG A 164 -3.99 4.18 18.71
N ASP A 165 -4.61 5.36 18.54
CA ASP A 165 -5.95 5.44 17.98
C ASP A 165 -5.97 4.93 16.54
N LEU A 166 -4.95 5.27 15.74
CA LEU A 166 -4.75 4.69 14.41
C LEU A 166 -4.48 3.18 14.48
N GLN A 167 -3.75 2.70 15.48
CA GLN A 167 -3.52 1.26 15.64
C GLN A 167 -4.82 0.50 15.87
N ASN A 168 -5.74 1.05 16.65
CA ASN A 168 -7.04 0.42 16.93
C ASN A 168 -7.93 0.30 15.68
N SER A 169 -7.71 1.14 14.65
CA SER A 169 -8.42 1.02 13.37
C SER A 169 -7.78 0.02 12.39
N ILE A 170 -6.60 -0.54 12.70
CA ILE A 170 -5.89 -1.48 11.81
C ILE A 170 -6.70 -2.75 11.53
N ASN A 171 -7.36 -3.33 12.52
CA ASN A 171 -8.09 -4.59 12.32
C ASN A 171 -9.19 -4.44 11.27
N GLN A 172 -9.79 -3.25 11.19
CA GLN A 172 -10.79 -2.93 10.17
C GLN A 172 -10.14 -2.76 8.80
N VAL A 173 -8.97 -2.14 8.73
CA VAL A 173 -8.16 -2.04 7.50
C VAL A 173 -7.76 -3.41 6.97
N GLU A 174 -7.24 -4.30 7.82
CA GLU A 174 -6.80 -5.63 7.41
C GLU A 174 -7.97 -6.51 6.96
N THR A 175 -9.11 -6.39 7.64
CA THR A 175 -10.34 -7.08 7.26
C THR A 175 -10.80 -6.61 5.87
N ASN A 176 -10.85 -5.31 5.65
CA ASN A 176 -11.20 -4.74 4.35
C ASN A 176 -10.21 -5.18 3.26
N HIS A 177 -8.91 -5.14 3.55
CA HIS A 177 -7.87 -5.55 2.60
C HIS A 177 -7.99 -7.03 2.21
N SER A 178 -8.25 -7.91 3.18
CA SER A 178 -8.43 -9.35 2.93
C SER A 178 -9.68 -9.62 2.11
N GLN A 179 -10.79 -8.96 2.43
CA GLN A 179 -12.03 -9.04 1.65
C GLN A 179 -11.85 -8.53 0.22
N TRP A 180 -11.03 -7.49 0.01
CA TRP A 180 -10.73 -6.97 -1.33
C TRP A 180 -9.85 -7.93 -2.14
N LEU A 181 -8.82 -8.53 -1.53
CA LEU A 181 -8.01 -9.57 -2.18
C LEU A 181 -8.88 -10.77 -2.58
N GLU A 182 -9.81 -11.17 -1.73
CA GLU A 182 -10.75 -12.24 -2.02
C GLU A 182 -11.72 -11.86 -3.16
N ALA A 183 -12.24 -10.63 -3.17
CA ALA A 183 -13.11 -10.15 -4.25
C ALA A 183 -12.39 -10.12 -5.60
N VAL A 184 -11.13 -9.64 -5.64
CA VAL A 184 -10.30 -9.65 -6.85
C VAL A 184 -10.00 -11.08 -7.31
N SER A 185 -9.64 -11.97 -6.39
CA SER A 185 -9.37 -13.40 -6.68
C SER A 185 -10.61 -14.10 -7.21
N ASN A 186 -11.78 -13.86 -6.62
CA ASN A 186 -13.04 -14.44 -7.05
C ASN A 186 -13.43 -13.94 -8.44
N GLN A 187 -13.25 -12.65 -8.74
CA GLN A 187 -13.53 -12.17 -10.09
C GLN A 187 -12.58 -12.76 -11.13
N MET A 188 -11.29 -12.86 -10.84
CA MET A 188 -10.36 -13.55 -11.73
C MET A 188 -10.78 -15.00 -12.00
N LYS A 189 -11.18 -15.75 -10.96
CA LYS A 189 -11.66 -17.14 -11.11
C LYS A 189 -12.92 -17.23 -11.98
N ILE A 190 -13.88 -16.32 -11.80
CA ILE A 190 -15.10 -16.27 -12.61
C ILE A 190 -14.75 -16.05 -14.08
N THR A 191 -13.81 -15.14 -14.36
CA THR A 191 -13.31 -14.89 -15.72
C THR A 191 -12.64 -16.10 -16.34
N PHE A 192 -11.71 -16.73 -15.64
CA PHE A 192 -11.02 -17.92 -16.14
C PHE A 192 -12.00 -19.07 -16.41
N LYS A 193 -13.01 -19.24 -15.54
CA LYS A 193 -14.06 -20.25 -15.72
C LYS A 193 -14.99 -19.95 -16.89
N LYS A 194 -15.41 -18.69 -17.09
CA LYS A 194 -16.27 -18.29 -18.22
C LYS A 194 -15.55 -18.35 -19.57
N THR A 195 -14.24 -18.09 -19.59
CA THR A 195 -13.41 -18.12 -20.82
C THR A 195 -12.90 -19.51 -21.20
N GLY A 196 -13.20 -20.55 -20.41
CA GLY A 196 -12.80 -21.94 -20.68
C GLY A 196 -11.30 -22.22 -20.50
N LYS A 197 -10.51 -21.27 -19.97
CA LYS A 197 -9.09 -21.47 -19.69
C LYS A 197 -8.87 -21.83 -18.22
N MET A 198 -8.39 -23.04 -17.97
CA MET A 198 -8.07 -23.52 -16.61
C MET A 198 -6.72 -23.02 -16.06
N GLU A 199 -5.86 -22.42 -16.90
CA GLU A 199 -4.53 -21.97 -16.45
C GLU A 199 -4.17 -20.54 -16.89
N PRO A 200 -3.48 -19.77 -16.01
CA PRO A 200 -2.89 -18.49 -16.37
C PRO A 200 -1.82 -18.71 -17.45
N THR A 201 -2.03 -18.12 -18.63
CA THR A 201 -1.19 -18.29 -19.81
C THR A 201 -0.13 -17.20 -19.96
N SER A 202 -0.41 -15.99 -19.47
CA SER A 202 0.53 -14.87 -19.54
C SER A 202 1.46 -14.83 -18.32
N LYS A 203 2.65 -14.25 -18.51
CA LYS A 203 3.64 -14.06 -17.43
C LYS A 203 3.08 -13.19 -16.29
N ALA A 204 2.21 -12.24 -16.62
CA ALA A 204 1.50 -11.38 -15.67
C ALA A 204 0.43 -12.17 -14.89
N GLU A 205 -0.38 -12.98 -15.58
CA GLU A 205 -1.38 -13.85 -14.96
C GLU A 205 -0.72 -14.85 -13.99
N LYS A 206 0.42 -15.43 -14.38
CA LYS A 206 1.20 -16.35 -13.52
C LYS A 206 1.79 -15.63 -12.31
N SER A 207 2.24 -14.38 -12.45
CA SER A 207 2.76 -13.58 -11.34
C SER A 207 1.68 -13.28 -10.30
N VAL A 208 0.48 -12.91 -10.75
CA VAL A 208 -0.65 -12.60 -9.86
C VAL A 208 -1.21 -13.86 -9.18
N ALA A 209 -1.34 -14.96 -9.92
CA ALA A 209 -1.75 -16.24 -9.33
C ALA A 209 -0.77 -16.69 -8.21
N LYS A 210 0.53 -16.44 -8.40
CA LYS A 210 1.57 -16.78 -7.42
C LYS A 210 1.55 -15.88 -6.18
N SER A 211 1.11 -14.62 -6.30
CA SER A 211 0.96 -13.70 -5.17
C SER A 211 -0.31 -13.95 -4.34
N LEU A 212 -1.28 -14.69 -4.86
CA LEU A 212 -2.55 -15.02 -4.18
C LEU A 212 -2.52 -16.34 -3.40
N ILE A 213 -1.48 -17.16 -3.58
CA ILE A 213 -1.31 -18.48 -2.92
C ILE A 213 -0.41 -18.38 -1.67
N LYS A 214 0.20 -17.22 -1.41
CA LYS A 214 0.96 -16.92 -0.19
C LYS A 214 0.15 -16.01 0.71
#